data_AF-A0ABC9XY37-F1
#
_entry.id   AF-A0ABC9XY37-F1
#
_cell.length_a   1.000
_cell.length_b   1.000
_cell.length_c   1.000
_cell.angle_alpha   90.00
_cell.angle_beta   90.00
_cell.angle_gamma   90.00
#
_symmetry.space_group_name_H-M   'P 1'
#
loop_
_entity.id
_entity.type
_entity.pdbx_description
1 polymer ?
#
loop_
_entity_poly.entity_id
_entity_poly.type
_entity_poly.pdbx_seq_one_letter_code
_entity_poly.pdbx_strand_id
1 'polypeptide(L)'
;MVQPGGSGGAGPGSGSGTEGGAAGEEAAVTAVTAAGRVPLELGGPEGLQRLLVENRELKAALRRSSDALRGRCEELRRLQTWRRTEREVLRGRAGQARALVERLRAERDEAARRLRRDPPASEEAPAEPPESPPRPRRDAESPRRDPATPRDPSPTEQLRQRLAAAEAELVTSRAARAAAEERAEAAGRQAELQLQALRRQLEQDKASVKAQVTSLLGELQESQSRLESSRRERDELEQRAAAAAARCRALEEAAGGQELQLDQLRLQVQNLEGALRVERQGATEEKRKLVQLQVAYHHLFQEYDAHIKASLEGDKRSQELEEARTQLQQAEEALAAKQELIDKLKGDAERHRATLETIPVLQAQADIYKADFEAERAAREQLHAQREALQEALAQLRLRLDTEGTARVRLEEMRNRHSELRPPVASAGFGAPLRAPPAEEQPDLCCPKCQYKAPDMDTLQIHVMDCIK
;
A
#
# COMPACT_ATOMS: atom_id res chain seq x y z
N MET A 1 56.62 -7.38 -16.99
CA MET A 1 55.46 -6.86 -17.73
C MET A 1 54.52 -6.28 -16.67
N VAL A 2 54.37 -4.98 -16.47
CA VAL A 2 54.16 -3.85 -17.42
C VAL A 2 52.76 -3.91 -18.06
N GLN A 3 51.79 -3.31 -17.34
CA GLN A 3 50.89 -2.21 -17.75
C GLN A 3 50.82 -1.77 -19.24
N PRO A 4 49.80 -0.96 -19.64
CA PRO A 4 48.38 -0.94 -19.24
C PRO A 4 47.45 -0.61 -20.44
N GLY A 5 46.20 -0.20 -20.18
CA GLY A 5 45.38 0.59 -21.11
C GLY A 5 44.04 -0.05 -21.50
N GLY A 6 42.96 0.71 -21.75
CA GLY A 6 42.82 2.17 -21.70
C GLY A 6 41.36 2.62 -21.68
N SER A 7 41.15 3.91 -21.42
CA SER A 7 39.83 4.56 -21.30
C SER A 7 39.02 4.58 -22.60
N GLY A 8 37.70 4.39 -22.51
CA GLY A 8 36.76 4.64 -23.60
C GLY A 8 35.35 4.91 -23.07
N GLY A 9 35.01 6.18 -22.85
CA GLY A 9 33.68 6.60 -22.39
C GLY A 9 32.88 7.23 -23.53
N ALA A 10 31.67 6.73 -23.77
CA ALA A 10 30.67 7.35 -24.64
C ALA A 10 29.27 7.08 -24.10
N GLY A 11 28.42 8.11 -24.06
CA GLY A 11 26.97 7.91 -23.98
C GLY A 11 26.42 7.54 -25.36
N PRO A 12 25.19 7.03 -25.42
CA PRO A 12 24.16 7.91 -25.97
C PRO A 12 22.86 7.91 -25.15
N GLY A 13 22.18 9.06 -25.17
CA GLY A 13 20.75 9.13 -24.89
C GLY A 13 20.00 9.25 -26.21
N SER A 14 19.06 8.33 -26.47
CA SER A 14 18.09 8.39 -27.58
C SER A 14 16.90 7.52 -27.19
N GLY A 15 15.68 7.94 -27.57
CA GLY A 15 14.46 7.33 -27.07
C GLY A 15 13.84 6.28 -27.98
N SER A 16 13.31 5.24 -27.37
CA SER A 16 12.18 4.42 -27.83
C SER A 16 11.47 3.89 -26.57
N GLY A 17 10.14 3.77 -26.47
CA GLY A 17 9.11 3.96 -27.49
C GLY A 17 8.37 2.64 -27.70
N THR A 18 7.14 2.54 -27.18
CA THR A 18 6.23 1.37 -27.22
C THR A 18 6.80 0.10 -26.52
N GLU A 19 6.01 -0.83 -25.97
CA GLU A 19 4.55 -0.90 -25.77
C GLU A 19 4.16 -1.79 -24.56
N GLY A 20 2.88 -1.75 -24.17
CA GLY A 20 2.28 -2.65 -23.17
C GLY A 20 1.95 -1.97 -21.82
N GLY A 21 0.77 -2.17 -21.23
CA GLY A 21 -0.41 -2.87 -21.75
C GLY A 21 -1.43 -3.18 -20.65
N ALA A 22 -2.64 -2.60 -20.75
CA ALA A 22 -3.88 -3.00 -20.06
C ALA A 22 -3.78 -3.47 -18.58
N ALA A 23 -3.49 -2.54 -17.65
CA ALA A 23 -3.62 -2.79 -16.20
C ALA A 23 -3.99 -1.54 -15.35
N GLY A 24 -4.42 -0.44 -15.99
CA GLY A 24 -4.45 0.89 -15.34
C GLY A 24 -5.82 1.46 -14.97
N GLU A 25 -6.92 1.00 -15.57
CA GLU A 25 -8.19 1.74 -15.53
C GLU A 25 -9.11 1.42 -14.34
N GLU A 26 -9.26 0.15 -13.93
CA GLU A 26 -10.16 -0.19 -12.79
C GLU A 26 -9.72 0.44 -11.46
N ALA A 27 -8.41 0.60 -11.26
CA ALA A 27 -7.83 1.27 -10.10
C ALA A 27 -8.10 2.79 -10.07
N ALA A 28 -8.40 3.40 -11.21
CA ALA A 28 -8.81 4.81 -11.28
C ALA A 28 -10.29 4.98 -10.95
N VAL A 29 -11.16 4.09 -11.43
CA VAL A 29 -12.63 4.19 -11.23
C VAL A 29 -13.01 3.98 -9.75
N THR A 30 -12.41 3.01 -9.07
CA THR A 30 -12.66 2.74 -7.63
C THR A 30 -12.13 3.83 -6.70
N ALA A 31 -11.10 4.59 -7.11
CA ALA A 31 -10.61 5.73 -6.33
C ALA A 31 -11.57 6.93 -6.37
N VAL A 32 -12.33 7.11 -7.45
CA VAL A 32 -13.28 8.22 -7.62
C VAL A 32 -14.54 8.03 -6.78
N THR A 33 -15.07 6.80 -6.70
CA THR A 33 -16.32 6.53 -5.96
C THR A 33 -16.16 6.65 -4.44
N ALA A 34 -14.98 6.28 -3.89
CA ALA A 34 -14.69 6.44 -2.46
C ALA A 34 -14.56 7.92 -2.04
N ALA A 35 -14.19 8.82 -2.95
CA ALA A 35 -14.05 10.26 -2.68
C ALA A 35 -15.39 11.02 -2.62
N GLY A 36 -16.51 10.38 -2.97
CA GLY A 36 -17.81 11.04 -3.12
C GLY A 36 -18.51 11.45 -1.82
N ARG A 37 -18.14 10.89 -0.66
CA ARG A 37 -18.73 11.26 0.64
C ARG A 37 -17.99 12.43 1.29
N VAL A 38 -18.24 13.63 0.78
CA VAL A 38 -18.00 14.88 1.52
C VAL A 38 -18.81 14.84 2.82
N PRO A 39 -18.21 15.01 4.01
CA PRO A 39 -18.94 15.14 5.28
C PRO A 39 -19.96 16.28 5.21
N LEU A 40 -21.14 16.10 5.80
CA LEU A 40 -22.26 17.06 5.68
C LEU A 40 -21.91 18.48 6.18
N GLU A 41 -21.00 18.61 7.14
CA GLU A 41 -20.41 19.87 7.63
C GLU A 41 -19.63 20.67 6.56
N LEU A 42 -19.27 20.05 5.43
CA LEU A 42 -18.48 20.65 4.35
C LEU A 42 -19.31 20.96 3.09
N GLY A 43 -20.63 20.74 3.11
CA GLY A 43 -21.53 21.00 1.98
C GLY A 43 -21.76 22.47 1.62
N GLY A 44 -21.32 23.41 2.47
CA GLY A 44 -21.40 24.85 2.22
C GLY A 44 -20.23 25.40 1.40
N PRO A 45 -20.41 26.49 0.62
CA PRO A 45 -19.35 27.08 -0.20
C PRO A 45 -18.13 27.52 0.63
N GLU A 46 -18.34 27.97 1.87
CA GLU A 46 -17.26 28.32 2.80
C GLU A 46 -16.42 27.11 3.26
N GLY A 47 -16.98 25.90 3.26
CA GLY A 47 -16.26 24.66 3.60
C GLY A 47 -15.27 24.32 2.49
N LEU A 48 -15.74 24.33 1.25
CA LEU A 48 -14.90 24.19 0.05
C LEU A 48 -13.83 25.29 -0.02
N GLN A 49 -14.17 26.53 0.33
CA GLN A 49 -13.23 27.66 0.27
C GLN A 49 -12.13 27.54 1.33
N ARG A 50 -12.44 27.06 2.54
CA ARG A 50 -11.44 26.71 3.57
C ARG A 50 -10.51 25.59 3.10
N LEU A 51 -11.06 24.46 2.62
CA LEU A 51 -10.27 23.35 2.07
C LEU A 51 -9.35 23.79 0.92
N LEU A 52 -9.78 24.73 0.07
CA LEU A 52 -8.94 25.28 -1.01
C LEU A 52 -7.78 26.15 -0.50
N VAL A 53 -7.94 26.85 0.63
CA VAL A 53 -6.85 27.59 1.30
C VAL A 53 -5.88 26.61 1.96
N GLU A 54 -6.38 25.68 2.78
CA GLU A 54 -5.58 24.64 3.43
C GLU A 54 -4.77 23.82 2.41
N ASN A 55 -5.38 23.45 1.28
CA ASN A 55 -4.68 22.71 0.22
C ASN A 55 -3.56 23.53 -0.45
N ARG A 56 -3.72 24.86 -0.58
CA ARG A 56 -2.65 25.77 -1.05
C ARG A 56 -1.53 25.88 -0.02
N GLU A 57 -1.88 25.99 1.27
CA GLU A 57 -0.91 26.07 2.37
C GLU A 57 -0.11 24.78 2.54
N LEU A 58 -0.76 23.62 2.48
CA LEU A 58 -0.11 22.31 2.46
C LEU A 58 0.82 22.14 1.25
N LYS A 59 0.39 22.57 0.05
CA LYS A 59 1.25 22.59 -1.15
C LYS A 59 2.45 23.53 -0.98
N ALA A 60 2.28 24.68 -0.34
CA ALA A 60 3.37 25.60 -0.03
C ALA A 60 4.33 25.02 1.04
N ALA A 61 3.80 24.36 2.08
CA ALA A 61 4.59 23.69 3.11
C ALA A 61 5.41 22.52 2.55
N LEU A 62 4.81 21.69 1.69
CA LEU A 62 5.50 20.59 1.00
C LEU A 62 6.61 21.10 0.07
N ARG A 63 6.41 22.21 -0.64
CA ARG A 63 7.47 22.87 -1.42
C ARG A 63 8.61 23.35 -0.52
N ARG A 64 8.31 24.15 0.51
CA ARG A 64 9.31 24.62 1.50
C ARG A 64 10.12 23.47 2.12
N SER A 65 9.45 22.37 2.47
CA SER A 65 10.10 21.16 3.00
C SER A 65 11.01 20.48 1.96
N SER A 66 10.52 20.32 0.72
CA SER A 66 11.28 19.72 -0.38
C SER A 66 12.54 20.51 -0.72
N ASP A 67 12.45 21.84 -0.72
CA ASP A 67 13.58 22.71 -1.06
C ASP A 67 14.57 22.86 0.11
N ALA A 68 14.09 22.84 1.36
CA ALA A 68 14.96 22.71 2.54
C ALA A 68 15.72 21.38 2.58
N LEU A 69 15.07 20.27 2.21
CA LEU A 69 15.72 18.97 2.04
C LEU A 69 16.75 18.99 0.89
N ARG A 70 16.42 19.63 -0.24
CA ARG A 70 17.35 19.83 -1.36
C ARG A 70 18.60 20.60 -0.94
N GLY A 71 18.43 21.71 -0.22
CA GLY A 71 19.54 22.49 0.36
C GLY A 71 20.43 21.65 1.27
N ARG A 72 19.85 20.91 2.22
CA ARG A 72 20.60 19.99 3.10
C ARG A 72 21.34 18.89 2.33
N CYS A 73 20.75 18.35 1.26
CA CYS A 73 21.42 17.39 0.38
C CYS A 73 22.61 18.01 -0.37
N GLU A 74 22.53 19.28 -0.77
CA GLU A 74 23.64 20.01 -1.38
C GLU A 74 24.74 20.36 -0.37
N GLU A 75 24.38 20.78 0.84
CA GLU A 75 25.32 21.00 1.95
C GLU A 75 26.08 19.71 2.28
N LEU A 76 25.38 18.57 2.40
CA LEU A 76 26.02 17.27 2.61
C LEU A 76 26.97 16.89 1.47
N ARG A 77 26.62 17.19 0.20
CA ARG A 77 27.53 17.00 -0.94
C ARG A 77 28.76 17.90 -0.86
N ARG A 78 28.61 19.18 -0.50
CA ARG A 78 29.71 20.15 -0.30
C ARG A 78 30.64 19.71 0.85
N LEU A 79 30.07 19.21 1.95
CA LEU A 79 30.84 18.64 3.07
C LEU A 79 31.56 17.34 2.69
N GLN A 80 30.96 16.49 1.85
CA GLN A 80 31.61 15.28 1.34
C GLN A 80 32.77 15.60 0.38
N THR A 81 32.63 16.58 -0.53
CA THR A 81 33.74 17.00 -1.41
C THR A 81 34.85 17.67 -0.62
N TRP A 82 34.52 18.56 0.32
CA TRP A 82 35.49 19.19 1.22
C TRP A 82 36.26 18.16 2.08
N ARG A 83 35.58 17.16 2.67
CA ARG A 83 36.25 16.06 3.41
C ARG A 83 37.10 15.15 2.51
N ARG A 84 36.87 15.12 1.18
CA ARG A 84 37.75 14.40 0.24
C ARG A 84 39.02 15.21 -0.05
N THR A 85 38.89 16.48 -0.41
CA THR A 85 40.05 17.33 -0.71
C THR A 85 40.91 17.58 0.53
N GLU A 86 40.32 17.72 1.72
CA GLU A 86 41.04 17.75 3.00
C GLU A 86 41.88 16.47 3.20
N ARG A 87 41.29 15.28 3.00
CA ARG A 87 42.00 14.00 3.11
C ARG A 87 43.11 13.86 2.07
N GLU A 88 42.95 14.42 0.88
CA GLU A 88 43.97 14.44 -0.17
C GLU A 88 45.13 15.37 0.19
N VAL A 89 44.86 16.56 0.72
CA VAL A 89 45.89 17.49 1.24
C VAL A 89 46.64 16.86 2.42
N LEU A 90 45.94 16.23 3.37
CA LEU A 90 46.55 15.53 4.50
C LEU A 90 47.39 14.33 4.05
N ARG A 91 46.91 13.55 3.06
CA ARG A 91 47.69 12.46 2.43
C ARG A 91 48.95 12.99 1.75
N GLY A 92 48.86 14.13 1.05
CA GLY A 92 50.00 14.80 0.43
C GLY A 92 51.05 15.24 1.45
N ARG A 93 50.63 15.93 2.52
CA ARG A 93 51.51 16.34 3.64
C ARG A 93 52.14 15.14 4.36
N ALA A 94 51.38 14.06 4.58
CA ALA A 94 51.90 12.83 5.16
C ALA A 94 52.92 12.13 4.24
N GLY A 95 52.73 12.17 2.92
CA GLY A 95 53.71 11.71 1.94
C GLY A 95 55.01 12.53 1.97
N GLN A 96 54.89 13.86 2.01
CA GLN A 96 56.04 14.78 2.13
C GLN A 96 56.82 14.52 3.44
N ALA A 97 56.12 14.35 4.57
CA ALA A 97 56.74 14.04 5.86
C ALA A 97 57.47 12.68 5.84
N ARG A 98 56.90 11.65 5.21
CA ARG A 98 57.57 10.35 5.02
C ARG A 98 58.84 10.49 4.19
N ALA A 99 58.76 11.17 3.05
CA ALA A 99 59.91 11.38 2.16
C ALA A 99 61.03 12.23 2.79
N LEU A 100 60.69 13.10 3.75
CA LEU A 100 61.67 13.85 4.56
C LEU A 100 62.30 12.96 5.65
N VAL A 101 61.51 12.14 6.34
CA VAL A 101 62.03 11.15 7.32
C VAL A 101 62.93 10.10 6.65
N GLU A 102 62.60 9.66 5.44
CA GLU A 102 63.44 8.75 4.66
C GLU A 102 64.77 9.40 4.24
N ARG A 103 64.75 10.70 3.89
CA ARG A 103 65.97 11.47 3.59
C ARG A 103 66.86 11.64 4.81
N LEU A 104 66.30 12.09 5.94
CA LEU A 104 67.03 12.22 7.20
C LEU A 104 67.58 10.88 7.72
N ARG A 105 66.90 9.75 7.44
CA ARG A 105 67.43 8.41 7.73
C ARG A 105 68.62 8.06 6.84
N ALA A 106 68.55 8.35 5.53
CA ALA A 106 69.67 8.13 4.62
C ALA A 106 70.88 9.01 4.99
N GLU A 107 70.65 10.29 5.31
CA GLU A 107 71.67 11.23 5.77
C GLU A 107 72.31 10.78 7.10
N ARG A 108 71.50 10.33 8.07
CA ARG A 108 71.98 9.71 9.32
C ARG A 108 72.82 8.46 9.05
N ASP A 109 72.37 7.59 8.15
CA ASP A 109 73.05 6.33 7.85
C ASP A 109 74.36 6.56 7.09
N GLU A 110 74.44 7.63 6.29
CA GLU A 110 75.70 8.07 5.68
C GLU A 110 76.63 8.74 6.71
N ALA A 111 76.12 9.58 7.60
CA ALA A 111 76.90 10.15 8.71
C ALA A 111 77.46 9.04 9.64
N ALA A 112 76.67 8.01 9.93
CA ALA A 112 77.11 6.83 10.68
C ALA A 112 78.16 5.99 9.92
N ARG A 113 78.11 5.93 8.59
CA ARG A 113 79.17 5.33 7.75
C ARG A 113 80.46 6.15 7.76
N ARG A 114 80.36 7.49 7.80
CA ARG A 114 81.51 8.41 7.92
C ARG A 114 82.17 8.28 9.31
N LEU A 115 81.39 8.32 10.39
CA LEU A 115 81.87 8.08 11.77
C LEU A 115 82.47 6.68 12.00
N ARG A 116 82.10 5.68 11.20
CA ARG A 116 82.75 4.35 11.20
C ARG A 116 84.05 4.27 10.39
N ARG A 117 84.37 5.32 9.63
CA ARG A 117 85.59 5.41 8.81
C ARG A 117 86.70 6.15 9.55
N ASP A 118 86.34 7.20 10.28
CA ASP A 118 87.27 8.13 10.91
C ASP A 118 86.99 8.22 12.44
N PRO A 119 87.71 7.44 13.29
CA PRO A 119 87.57 7.52 14.75
C PRO A 119 88.32 8.73 15.32
N PRO A 120 87.80 9.40 16.37
CA PRO A 120 88.49 10.53 16.99
C PRO A 120 89.70 10.08 17.81
N ALA A 121 90.84 10.76 17.63
CA ALA A 121 91.95 10.68 18.58
C ALA A 121 91.52 11.28 19.92
N SER A 122 91.95 10.66 21.03
CA SER A 122 91.67 11.14 22.39
C SER A 122 92.89 11.86 22.97
N GLU A 123 92.64 12.94 23.70
CA GLU A 123 93.68 13.80 24.29
C GLU A 123 94.28 13.18 25.57
N GLU A 124 95.53 13.52 25.87
CA GLU A 124 96.24 13.12 27.09
C GLU A 124 95.97 14.10 28.25
N ALA A 125 95.95 13.59 29.48
CA ALA A 125 95.88 14.41 30.70
C ALA A 125 96.82 13.84 31.80
N PRO A 126 97.45 14.67 32.66
CA PRO A 126 98.66 14.31 33.40
C PRO A 126 98.43 13.79 34.83
N ALA A 127 99.52 13.34 35.48
CA ALA A 127 99.57 12.83 36.86
C ALA A 127 100.38 13.75 37.82
N GLU A 128 100.18 13.57 39.13
CA GLU A 128 100.72 14.41 40.23
C GLU A 128 101.89 13.76 41.03
N PRO A 129 102.66 14.55 41.84
CA PRO A 129 103.86 14.13 42.58
C PRO A 129 103.58 13.62 44.02
N PRO A 130 104.62 13.29 44.84
CA PRO A 130 104.91 14.13 46.04
C PRO A 130 106.38 14.10 46.60
N GLU A 131 106.59 14.74 47.77
CA GLU A 131 107.70 14.57 48.77
C GLU A 131 109.15 15.07 48.44
N SER A 132 110.05 15.49 49.36
CA SER A 132 110.01 15.93 50.80
C SER A 132 111.35 16.65 51.23
N PRO A 133 111.47 17.32 52.42
CA PRO A 133 112.68 18.05 52.92
C PRO A 133 113.52 17.23 53.97
N PRO A 134 114.40 17.73 54.93
CA PRO A 134 114.83 19.10 55.32
C PRO A 134 116.30 19.37 55.89
N ARG A 135 116.63 20.66 56.16
CA ARG A 135 117.47 21.25 57.28
C ARG A 135 119.04 21.31 57.25
N PRO A 136 119.70 22.17 58.11
CA PRO A 136 121.07 22.72 57.91
C PRO A 136 122.10 22.42 59.04
N ARG A 137 123.27 23.11 59.04
CA ARG A 137 124.24 23.17 60.16
C ARG A 137 124.80 24.59 60.43
N ARG A 138 125.34 24.78 61.64
CA ARG A 138 126.24 25.89 62.03
C ARG A 138 127.70 25.47 61.80
N ASP A 139 128.67 26.36 62.01
CA ASP A 139 129.54 26.32 63.21
C ASP A 139 130.39 27.62 63.27
N ALA A 140 131.15 27.80 64.35
CA ALA A 140 132.00 28.97 64.60
C ALA A 140 133.29 28.53 65.31
N GLU A 141 134.39 29.29 65.15
CA GLU A 141 135.34 29.64 66.23
C GLU A 141 136.57 30.42 65.68
N SER A 142 137.35 30.96 66.61
CA SER A 142 138.67 31.62 66.45
C SER A 142 139.57 31.06 67.58
N PRO A 143 140.71 31.64 68.01
CA PRO A 143 141.72 32.52 67.41
C PRO A 143 143.14 31.86 67.49
N ARG A 144 144.26 32.62 67.47
CA ARG A 144 145.41 32.54 68.45
C ARG A 144 146.72 33.26 68.05
N ARG A 145 147.31 33.97 69.04
CA ARG A 145 148.76 34.15 69.40
C ARG A 145 149.72 34.90 68.46
N ASP A 146 150.61 35.83 68.88
CA ASP A 146 151.65 35.96 69.97
C ASP A 146 153.07 35.47 69.50
N PRO A 147 154.22 35.80 70.15
CA PRO A 147 154.83 37.13 70.45
C PRO A 147 156.40 37.20 70.29
N ALA A 148 157.04 38.39 70.39
CA ALA A 148 158.47 38.68 70.76
C ALA A 148 158.76 40.22 70.69
N THR A 149 159.42 41.00 71.57
CA THR A 149 160.68 40.94 72.39
C THR A 149 162.00 41.16 71.61
N PRO A 150 163.12 41.71 72.19
CA PRO A 150 163.32 42.56 73.40
C PRO A 150 164.36 43.74 73.28
N ARG A 151 164.38 44.69 74.25
CA ARG A 151 165.55 45.23 75.02
C ARG A 151 165.41 46.69 75.52
N ASP A 152 165.96 46.96 76.70
CA ASP A 152 165.98 48.25 77.43
C ASP A 152 167.10 49.22 76.95
N PRO A 153 167.07 50.53 77.31
CA PRO A 153 167.65 50.92 78.61
C PRO A 153 167.06 52.16 79.34
N SER A 154 167.26 52.16 80.67
CA SER A 154 167.40 53.33 81.58
C SER A 154 166.16 54.18 81.96
N PRO A 155 166.10 54.76 83.20
CA PRO A 155 164.83 54.94 83.89
C PRO A 155 164.12 56.30 83.74
N THR A 156 164.65 57.24 82.96
CA THR A 156 164.10 58.62 82.84
C THR A 156 163.31 58.89 81.57
N GLU A 157 163.45 58.06 80.52
CA GLU A 157 162.69 58.19 79.27
C GLU A 157 161.51 57.19 79.18
N GLN A 158 161.59 56.07 79.92
CA GLN A 158 160.56 55.01 79.94
C GLN A 158 159.16 55.52 80.30
N LEU A 159 159.03 56.56 81.14
CA LEU A 159 157.73 57.17 81.45
C LEU A 159 157.12 57.91 80.25
N ARG A 160 157.93 58.55 79.40
CA ARG A 160 157.47 59.22 78.18
C ARG A 160 157.14 58.23 77.08
N GLN A 161 157.95 57.20 76.90
CA GLN A 161 157.66 56.12 75.94
C GLN A 161 156.41 55.32 76.33
N ARG A 162 156.19 55.03 77.63
CA ARG A 162 154.95 54.38 78.07
C ARG A 162 153.71 55.26 77.91
N LEU A 163 153.84 56.59 78.02
CA LEU A 163 152.76 57.53 77.66
C LEU A 163 152.47 57.47 76.16
N ALA A 164 153.47 57.64 75.30
CA ALA A 164 153.29 57.60 73.84
C ALA A 164 152.77 56.24 73.34
N ALA A 165 153.21 55.12 73.93
CA ALA A 165 152.71 53.79 73.63
C ALA A 165 151.26 53.61 74.08
N ALA A 166 150.91 54.04 75.31
CA ALA A 166 149.52 54.00 75.78
C ALA A 166 148.60 54.93 74.97
N GLU A 167 149.09 56.10 74.52
CA GLU A 167 148.38 57.00 73.62
C GLU A 167 148.13 56.36 72.26
N ALA A 168 149.12 55.66 71.69
CA ALA A 168 148.98 54.89 70.45
C ALA A 168 148.03 53.68 70.61
N GLU A 169 148.10 52.94 71.72
CA GLU A 169 147.14 51.88 72.07
C GLU A 169 145.72 52.42 72.25
N LEU A 170 145.56 53.63 72.80
CA LEU A 170 144.26 54.27 72.99
C LEU A 170 143.72 54.84 71.67
N VAL A 171 144.59 55.33 70.76
CA VAL A 171 144.21 55.70 69.38
C VAL A 171 143.83 54.48 68.55
N THR A 172 144.60 53.40 68.59
CA THR A 172 144.23 52.14 67.89
C THR A 172 143.00 51.48 68.49
N SER A 173 142.80 51.55 69.81
CA SER A 173 141.55 51.11 70.47
C SER A 173 140.35 51.98 70.10
N ARG A 174 140.53 53.31 69.93
CA ARG A 174 139.50 54.20 69.39
C ARG A 174 139.18 53.88 67.93
N ALA A 175 140.18 53.63 67.09
CA ALA A 175 139.98 53.24 65.70
C ALA A 175 139.33 51.84 65.58
N ALA A 176 139.69 50.89 66.44
CA ALA A 176 139.07 49.57 66.50
C ALA A 176 137.62 49.64 67.01
N ARG A 177 137.31 50.55 67.95
CA ARG A 177 135.93 50.87 68.36
C ARG A 177 135.15 51.50 67.22
N ALA A 178 135.65 52.55 66.59
CA ALA A 178 134.99 53.19 65.43
C ALA A 178 134.74 52.19 64.29
N ALA A 179 135.71 51.32 63.97
CA ALA A 179 135.53 50.27 62.97
C ALA A 179 134.63 49.10 63.43
N ALA A 180 134.39 48.93 64.74
CA ALA A 180 133.38 48.01 65.27
C ALA A 180 131.99 48.65 65.29
N GLU A 181 131.91 49.95 65.58
CA GLU A 181 130.71 50.79 65.53
C GLU A 181 130.20 50.91 64.08
N GLU A 182 131.05 51.23 63.10
CA GLU A 182 130.69 51.20 61.68
C GLU A 182 130.22 49.81 61.20
N ARG A 183 130.81 48.72 61.70
CA ARG A 183 130.35 47.36 61.37
C ARG A 183 129.02 47.03 62.06
N ALA A 184 128.80 47.49 63.29
CA ALA A 184 127.53 47.33 63.99
C ALA A 184 126.42 48.16 63.32
N GLU A 185 126.73 49.38 62.86
CA GLU A 185 125.84 50.20 62.05
C GLU A 185 125.57 49.57 60.68
N ALA A 186 126.59 49.05 59.99
CA ALA A 186 126.40 48.36 58.70
C ALA A 186 125.53 47.11 58.84
N ALA A 187 125.76 46.31 59.88
CA ALA A 187 124.92 45.15 60.22
C ALA A 187 123.50 45.58 60.63
N GLY A 188 123.36 46.68 61.38
CA GLY A 188 122.08 47.29 61.73
C GLY A 188 121.28 47.73 60.50
N ARG A 189 121.90 48.53 59.62
CA ARG A 189 121.33 48.97 58.33
C ARG A 189 120.98 47.77 57.44
N GLN A 190 121.79 46.71 57.42
CA GLN A 190 121.50 45.48 56.68
C GLN A 190 120.30 44.71 57.28
N ALA A 191 120.22 44.60 58.61
CA ALA A 191 119.09 43.98 59.30
C ALA A 191 117.80 44.81 59.14
N GLU A 192 117.89 46.14 59.14
CA GLU A 192 116.77 47.04 58.83
C GLU A 192 116.29 46.87 57.39
N LEU A 193 117.20 46.79 56.41
CA LEU A 193 116.84 46.52 55.01
C LEU A 193 116.20 45.13 54.85
N GLN A 194 116.69 44.12 55.55
CA GLN A 194 116.07 42.79 55.59
C GLN A 194 114.67 42.82 56.23
N LEU A 195 114.49 43.53 57.36
CA LEU A 195 113.18 43.72 57.99
C LEU A 195 112.22 44.54 57.11
N GLN A 196 112.71 45.53 56.37
CA GLN A 196 111.90 46.28 55.40
C GLN A 196 111.51 45.41 54.19
N ALA A 197 112.40 44.55 53.70
CA ALA A 197 112.11 43.59 52.64
C ALA A 197 111.07 42.55 53.09
N LEU A 198 111.25 41.95 54.27
CA LEU A 198 110.29 41.01 54.86
C LEU A 198 108.92 41.66 55.14
N ARG A 199 108.89 42.91 55.61
CA ARG A 199 107.63 43.68 55.77
C ARG A 199 106.94 43.93 54.43
N ARG A 200 107.69 44.28 53.37
CA ARG A 200 107.15 44.44 52.01
C ARG A 200 106.60 43.14 51.45
N GLN A 201 107.34 42.04 51.60
CA GLN A 201 106.88 40.71 51.17
C GLN A 201 105.61 40.29 51.94
N LEU A 202 105.59 40.44 53.26
CA LEU A 202 104.44 40.06 54.07
C LEU A 202 103.18 40.91 53.76
N GLU A 203 103.34 42.21 53.43
CA GLU A 203 102.23 43.02 52.91
C GLU A 203 101.82 42.64 51.48
N GLN A 204 102.74 42.19 50.62
CA GLN A 204 102.43 41.66 49.28
C GLN A 204 101.66 40.33 49.36
N ASP A 205 102.12 39.39 50.20
CA ASP A 205 101.46 38.10 50.43
C ASP A 205 100.06 38.33 51.04
N LYS A 206 99.96 39.22 52.02
CA LYS A 206 98.68 39.67 52.62
C LYS A 206 97.76 40.35 51.61
N ALA A 207 98.28 41.10 50.65
CA ALA A 207 97.48 41.68 49.56
C ALA A 207 97.03 40.62 48.55
N SER A 208 97.91 39.67 48.21
CA SER A 208 97.62 38.55 47.30
C SER A 208 96.56 37.61 47.88
N VAL A 209 96.72 37.17 49.13
CA VAL A 209 95.72 36.35 49.84
C VAL A 209 94.40 37.09 49.99
N LYS A 210 94.40 38.41 50.26
CA LYS A 210 93.17 39.21 50.24
C LYS A 210 92.51 39.21 48.87
N ALA A 211 93.27 39.41 47.79
CA ALA A 211 92.75 39.40 46.42
C ALA A 211 92.14 38.04 46.04
N GLN A 212 92.84 36.95 46.38
CA GLN A 212 92.35 35.57 46.21
C GLN A 212 91.07 35.32 46.99
N VAL A 213 91.01 35.70 48.27
CA VAL A 213 89.80 35.59 49.09
C VAL A 213 88.65 36.41 48.52
N THR A 214 88.89 37.63 48.00
CA THR A 214 87.84 38.41 47.33
C THR A 214 87.39 37.81 46.00
N SER A 215 88.29 37.17 45.23
CA SER A 215 87.93 36.45 44.00
C SER A 215 87.04 35.26 44.32
N LEU A 216 87.48 34.38 45.23
CA LEU A 216 86.74 33.19 45.65
C LEU A 216 85.38 33.53 46.29
N LEU A 217 85.28 34.66 47.02
CA LEU A 217 83.99 35.14 47.53
C LEU A 217 83.08 35.65 46.41
N GLY A 218 83.62 36.32 45.38
CA GLY A 218 82.87 36.72 44.20
C GLY A 218 82.39 35.54 43.36
N GLU A 219 83.28 34.57 43.09
CA GLU A 219 82.98 33.30 42.42
C GLU A 219 81.93 32.49 43.18
N LEU A 220 82.03 32.44 44.52
CA LEU A 220 81.03 31.80 45.37
C LEU A 220 79.68 32.52 45.28
N GLN A 221 79.65 33.86 45.35
CA GLN A 221 78.41 34.65 45.20
C GLN A 221 77.79 34.49 43.80
N GLU A 222 78.60 34.39 42.75
CA GLU A 222 78.10 34.12 41.39
C GLU A 222 77.59 32.69 41.24
N SER A 223 78.26 31.70 41.84
CA SER A 223 77.77 30.32 41.87
C SER A 223 76.44 30.21 42.64
N GLN A 224 76.27 30.99 43.71
CA GLN A 224 75.03 31.06 44.49
C GLN A 224 73.90 31.73 43.68
N SER A 225 74.16 32.85 43.00
CA SER A 225 73.14 33.53 42.20
C SER A 225 72.72 32.73 40.96
N ARG A 226 73.65 32.03 40.30
CA ARG A 226 73.37 31.05 39.24
C ARG A 226 72.59 29.84 39.75
N LEU A 227 72.90 29.33 40.95
CA LEU A 227 72.14 28.26 41.60
C LEU A 227 70.72 28.71 41.95
N GLU A 228 70.55 29.95 42.41
CA GLU A 228 69.24 30.54 42.68
C GLU A 228 68.43 30.79 41.40
N SER A 229 69.02 31.27 40.30
CA SER A 229 68.30 31.42 39.04
C SER A 229 67.85 30.05 38.52
N SER A 230 68.75 29.07 38.50
CA SER A 230 68.45 27.69 38.09
C SER A 230 67.36 27.04 38.96
N ARG A 231 67.34 27.31 40.28
CA ARG A 231 66.24 26.89 41.17
C ARG A 231 64.92 27.57 40.79
N ARG A 232 64.89 28.89 40.59
CA ARG A 232 63.67 29.62 40.19
C ARG A 232 63.15 29.13 38.83
N GLU A 233 64.04 28.93 37.86
CA GLU A 233 63.73 28.36 36.54
C GLU A 233 63.16 26.95 36.65
N ARG A 234 63.75 26.09 37.49
CA ARG A 234 63.22 24.75 37.78
C ARG A 234 61.83 24.83 38.41
N ASP A 235 61.65 25.68 39.43
CA ASP A 235 60.38 25.81 40.15
C ASP A 235 59.28 26.36 39.24
N GLU A 236 59.61 27.26 38.31
CA GLU A 236 58.71 27.70 37.23
C GLU A 236 58.39 26.56 36.25
N LEU A 237 59.36 25.74 35.85
CA LEU A 237 59.15 24.59 34.97
C LEU A 237 58.30 23.50 35.64
N GLU A 238 58.52 23.23 36.93
CA GLU A 238 57.70 22.32 37.74
C GLU A 238 56.25 22.83 37.85
N GLN A 239 56.04 24.13 38.09
CA GLN A 239 54.71 24.74 38.09
C GLN A 239 54.03 24.66 36.70
N ARG A 240 54.77 24.96 35.62
CA ARG A 240 54.27 24.87 34.23
C ARG A 240 53.91 23.42 33.86
N ALA A 241 54.69 22.44 34.31
CA ALA A 241 54.44 21.01 34.11
C ALA A 241 53.25 20.51 34.93
N ALA A 242 53.13 20.90 36.20
CA ALA A 242 51.97 20.60 37.05
C ALA A 242 50.67 21.18 36.45
N ALA A 243 50.72 22.42 35.97
CA ALA A 243 49.60 23.07 35.29
C ALA A 243 49.27 22.39 33.94
N ALA A 244 50.26 21.85 33.22
CA ALA A 244 50.03 21.04 32.02
C ALA A 244 49.36 19.70 32.36
N ALA A 245 49.84 18.98 33.37
CA ALA A 245 49.26 17.72 33.83
C ALA A 245 47.84 17.90 34.43
N ALA A 246 47.52 19.07 34.98
CA ALA A 246 46.15 19.42 35.37
C ALA A 246 45.26 19.63 34.12
N ARG A 247 45.74 20.35 33.09
CA ARG A 247 45.01 20.52 31.83
C ARG A 247 44.80 19.21 31.08
N CYS A 248 45.77 18.30 31.07
CA CYS A 248 45.62 16.96 30.46
C CYS A 248 44.49 16.18 31.12
N ARG A 249 44.51 16.04 32.46
CA ARG A 249 43.45 15.33 33.20
C ARG A 249 42.06 15.92 32.98
N ALA A 250 41.92 17.24 33.00
CA ALA A 250 40.64 17.90 32.72
C ALA A 250 40.13 17.65 31.28
N LEU A 251 41.04 17.48 30.31
CA LEU A 251 40.69 17.10 28.93
C LEU A 251 40.35 15.61 28.80
N GLU A 252 41.01 14.74 29.55
CA GLU A 252 40.72 13.30 29.63
C GLU A 252 39.35 13.03 30.27
N GLU A 253 39.04 13.72 31.38
CA GLU A 253 37.72 13.70 32.03
C GLU A 253 36.61 14.21 31.08
N ALA A 254 36.85 15.32 30.38
CA ALA A 254 35.92 15.85 29.39
C ALA A 254 35.73 14.91 28.18
N ALA A 255 36.80 14.23 27.73
CA ALA A 255 36.73 13.26 26.65
C ALA A 255 35.95 11.99 27.05
N GLY A 256 36.16 11.47 28.27
CA GLY A 256 35.36 10.37 28.81
C GLY A 256 33.87 10.71 28.94
N GLY A 257 33.56 11.95 29.37
CA GLY A 257 32.18 12.47 29.36
C GLY A 257 31.56 12.51 27.96
N GLN A 258 32.33 12.88 26.94
CA GLN A 258 31.89 12.88 25.54
C GLN A 258 31.74 11.45 24.97
N GLU A 259 32.60 10.50 25.37
CA GLU A 259 32.50 9.11 24.93
C GLU A 259 31.22 8.44 25.46
N LEU A 260 30.89 8.64 26.74
CA LEU A 260 29.63 8.18 27.33
C LEU A 260 28.40 8.79 26.66
N GLN A 261 28.45 10.07 26.27
CA GLN A 261 27.39 10.73 25.49
C GLN A 261 27.26 10.12 24.08
N LEU A 262 28.39 9.81 23.41
CA LEU A 262 28.39 9.15 22.12
C LEU A 262 27.80 7.74 22.19
N ASP A 263 28.07 6.97 23.25
CA ASP A 263 27.48 5.64 23.46
C ASP A 263 25.98 5.71 23.81
N GLN A 264 25.55 6.68 24.60
CA GLN A 264 24.13 6.93 24.83
C GLN A 264 23.39 7.26 23.52
N LEU A 265 23.98 8.09 22.66
CA LEU A 265 23.43 8.43 21.34
C LEU A 265 23.47 7.23 20.36
N ARG A 266 24.53 6.40 20.38
CA ARG A 266 24.61 5.16 19.60
C ARG A 266 23.48 4.20 19.98
N LEU A 267 23.24 4.01 21.28
CA LEU A 267 22.13 3.17 21.77
C LEU A 267 20.75 3.74 21.41
N GLN A 268 20.57 5.06 21.51
CA GLN A 268 19.34 5.72 21.09
C GLN A 268 19.06 5.52 19.59
N VAL A 269 20.08 5.65 18.73
CA VAL A 269 19.97 5.36 17.29
C VAL A 269 19.60 3.89 17.04
N GLN A 270 20.24 2.95 17.72
CA GLN A 270 19.92 1.51 17.58
C GLN A 270 18.46 1.21 17.99
N ASN A 271 17.97 1.81 19.06
CA ASN A 271 16.58 1.64 19.52
C ASN A 271 15.58 2.22 18.50
N LEU A 272 15.86 3.42 17.96
CA LEU A 272 15.02 4.05 16.95
C LEU A 272 15.05 3.30 15.60
N GLU A 273 16.21 2.75 15.21
CA GLU A 273 16.30 1.84 14.07
C GLU A 273 15.52 0.55 14.29
N GLY A 274 15.55 -0.01 15.50
CA GLY A 274 14.77 -1.20 15.88
C GLY A 274 13.27 -0.96 15.72
N ALA A 275 12.77 0.12 16.33
CA ALA A 275 11.37 0.54 16.18
C ALA A 275 11.00 0.77 14.69
N LEU A 276 11.85 1.47 13.92
CA LEU A 276 11.61 1.73 12.50
C LEU A 276 11.60 0.45 11.64
N ARG A 277 12.31 -0.61 12.03
CA ARG A 277 12.22 -1.94 11.36
C ARG A 277 10.88 -2.61 11.64
N VAL A 278 10.41 -2.57 12.88
CA VAL A 278 9.10 -3.14 13.28
C VAL A 278 7.94 -2.38 12.61
N GLU A 279 7.96 -1.05 12.64
CA GLU A 279 6.96 -0.21 11.94
C GLU A 279 6.89 -0.51 10.44
N ARG A 280 8.06 -0.71 9.79
CA ARG A 280 8.11 -1.11 8.37
C ARG A 280 7.53 -2.50 8.12
N GLN A 281 7.76 -3.45 9.03
CA GLN A 281 7.17 -4.79 8.94
C GLN A 281 5.64 -4.71 9.08
N GLY A 282 5.14 -4.06 10.13
CA GLY A 282 3.71 -3.82 10.34
C GLY A 282 3.04 -3.13 9.14
N ALA A 283 3.65 -2.07 8.60
CA ALA A 283 3.14 -1.39 7.39
C ALA A 283 3.08 -2.31 6.16
N THR A 284 4.00 -3.28 6.00
CA THR A 284 3.89 -4.29 4.93
C THR A 284 2.83 -5.35 5.19
N GLU A 285 2.53 -5.66 6.45
CA GLU A 285 1.47 -6.58 6.84
C GLU A 285 0.08 -5.94 6.68
N GLU A 286 -0.11 -4.70 7.11
CA GLU A 286 -1.35 -3.94 6.84
C GLU A 286 -1.58 -3.76 5.33
N LYS A 287 -0.52 -3.53 4.54
CA LYS A 287 -0.65 -3.52 3.07
C LYS A 287 -1.11 -4.88 2.51
N ARG A 288 -0.67 -6.01 3.06
CA ARG A 288 -1.15 -7.34 2.66
C ARG A 288 -2.61 -7.55 3.06
N LYS A 289 -3.00 -7.18 4.28
CA LYS A 289 -4.39 -7.24 4.77
C LYS A 289 -5.33 -6.39 3.91
N LEU A 290 -4.90 -5.18 3.54
CA LEU A 290 -5.66 -4.29 2.64
C LEU A 290 -5.88 -4.94 1.27
N VAL A 291 -4.85 -5.54 0.66
CA VAL A 291 -5.00 -6.25 -0.63
C VAL A 291 -5.91 -7.47 -0.50
N GLN A 292 -5.82 -8.23 0.59
CA GLN A 292 -6.75 -9.34 0.86
C GLN A 292 -8.20 -8.87 1.00
N LEU A 293 -8.43 -7.76 1.73
CA LEU A 293 -9.74 -7.15 1.89
C LEU A 293 -10.28 -6.59 0.56
N GLN A 294 -9.43 -6.01 -0.27
CA GLN A 294 -9.78 -5.58 -1.63
C GLN A 294 -10.22 -6.78 -2.48
N VAL A 295 -9.48 -7.90 -2.50
CA VAL A 295 -9.87 -9.12 -3.23
C VAL A 295 -11.20 -9.67 -2.71
N ALA A 296 -11.39 -9.76 -1.39
CA ALA A 296 -12.65 -10.20 -0.79
C ALA A 296 -13.84 -9.29 -1.14
N TYR A 297 -13.62 -7.97 -1.21
CA TYR A 297 -14.65 -7.01 -1.62
C TYR A 297 -15.04 -7.17 -3.09
N HIS A 298 -14.07 -7.36 -4.00
CA HIS A 298 -14.37 -7.60 -5.42
C HIS A 298 -15.07 -8.96 -5.62
N HIS A 299 -14.71 -9.99 -4.86
CA HIS A 299 -15.41 -11.28 -4.87
C HIS A 299 -16.88 -11.13 -4.44
N LEU A 300 -17.14 -10.50 -3.28
CA LEU A 300 -18.49 -10.27 -2.78
C LEU A 300 -19.32 -9.41 -3.73
N PHE A 301 -18.70 -8.43 -4.40
CA PHE A 301 -19.35 -7.63 -5.44
C PHE A 301 -19.74 -8.50 -6.64
N GLN A 302 -18.86 -9.39 -7.12
CA GLN A 302 -19.14 -10.33 -8.21
C GLN A 302 -20.24 -11.34 -7.84
N GLU A 303 -20.25 -11.85 -6.60
CA GLU A 303 -21.31 -12.72 -6.07
C GLU A 303 -22.67 -12.00 -6.03
N TYR A 304 -22.69 -10.75 -5.59
CA TYR A 304 -23.90 -9.92 -5.55
C TYR A 304 -24.44 -9.60 -6.95
N ASP A 305 -23.55 -9.24 -7.88
CA ASP A 305 -23.88 -8.99 -9.29
C ASP A 305 -24.43 -10.26 -9.98
N ALA A 306 -23.85 -11.43 -9.67
CA ALA A 306 -24.32 -12.72 -10.15
C ALA A 306 -25.69 -13.09 -9.56
N HIS A 307 -25.90 -12.83 -8.26
CA HIS A 307 -27.19 -13.03 -7.59
C HIS A 307 -28.29 -12.16 -8.21
N ILE A 308 -28.03 -10.87 -8.49
CA ILE A 308 -29.00 -10.00 -9.18
C ILE A 308 -29.37 -10.57 -10.55
N LYS A 309 -28.37 -10.97 -11.36
CA LYS A 309 -28.60 -11.56 -12.69
C LYS A 309 -29.41 -12.85 -12.61
N ALA A 310 -29.08 -13.74 -11.67
CA ALA A 310 -29.82 -14.98 -11.43
C ALA A 310 -31.26 -14.73 -10.96
N SER A 311 -31.50 -13.73 -10.10
CA SER A 311 -32.85 -13.32 -9.69
C SER A 311 -33.67 -12.84 -10.89
N LEU A 312 -33.12 -11.93 -11.69
CA LEU A 312 -33.80 -11.38 -12.88
C LEU A 312 -34.05 -12.44 -13.97
N GLU A 313 -33.23 -13.47 -14.07
CA GLU A 313 -33.51 -14.65 -14.90
C GLU A 313 -34.59 -15.55 -14.29
N GLY A 314 -34.61 -15.71 -12.97
CA GLY A 314 -35.67 -16.43 -12.25
C GLY A 314 -37.03 -15.76 -12.41
N ASP A 315 -37.10 -14.44 -12.25
CA ASP A 315 -38.31 -13.63 -12.42
C ASP A 315 -38.87 -13.75 -13.84
N LYS A 316 -38.01 -13.68 -14.87
CA LYS A 316 -38.39 -13.91 -16.27
C LYS A 316 -38.92 -15.31 -16.52
N ARG A 317 -38.23 -16.35 -16.04
CA ARG A 317 -38.69 -17.74 -16.17
C ARG A 317 -40.03 -17.95 -15.44
N SER A 318 -40.26 -17.25 -14.32
CA SER A 318 -41.53 -17.27 -13.61
C SER A 318 -42.65 -16.60 -14.43
N GLN A 319 -42.37 -15.45 -15.06
CA GLN A 319 -43.30 -14.79 -15.99
C GLN A 319 -43.62 -15.67 -17.21
N GLU A 320 -42.61 -16.24 -17.87
CA GLU A 320 -42.76 -17.20 -18.97
C GLU A 320 -43.61 -18.42 -18.56
N LEU A 321 -43.45 -18.91 -17.32
CA LEU A 321 -44.25 -20.03 -16.79
C LEU A 321 -45.70 -19.63 -16.49
N GLU A 322 -45.98 -18.43 -15.98
CA GLU A 322 -47.35 -17.94 -15.79
C GLU A 322 -48.05 -17.61 -17.12
N GLU A 323 -47.32 -17.09 -18.11
CA GLU A 323 -47.82 -16.94 -19.48
C GLU A 323 -48.16 -18.31 -20.10
N ALA A 324 -47.30 -19.32 -19.93
CA ALA A 324 -47.59 -20.68 -20.39
C ALA A 324 -48.77 -21.32 -19.65
N ARG A 325 -48.92 -21.09 -18.33
CA ARG A 325 -50.05 -21.56 -17.51
C ARG A 325 -51.37 -20.95 -17.96
N THR A 326 -51.40 -19.63 -18.16
CA THR A 326 -52.62 -18.93 -18.61
C THR A 326 -53.01 -19.29 -20.04
N GLN A 327 -52.05 -19.51 -20.94
CA GLN A 327 -52.30 -20.06 -22.27
C GLN A 327 -52.85 -21.50 -22.22
N LEU A 328 -52.31 -22.35 -21.35
CA LEU A 328 -52.81 -23.72 -21.15
C LEU A 328 -54.25 -23.72 -20.63
N GLN A 329 -54.56 -22.93 -19.60
CA GLN A 329 -55.92 -22.81 -19.07
C GLN A 329 -56.91 -22.33 -20.15
N GLN A 330 -56.54 -21.32 -20.94
CA GLN A 330 -57.38 -20.85 -22.06
C GLN A 330 -57.60 -21.94 -23.12
N ALA A 331 -56.60 -22.78 -23.39
CA ALA A 331 -56.73 -23.91 -24.29
C ALA A 331 -57.64 -25.02 -23.71
N GLU A 332 -57.55 -25.30 -22.41
CA GLU A 332 -58.41 -26.25 -21.70
C GLU A 332 -59.88 -25.77 -21.68
N GLU A 333 -60.14 -24.50 -21.36
CA GLU A 333 -61.47 -23.88 -21.42
C GLU A 333 -62.04 -23.91 -22.85
N ALA A 334 -61.23 -23.59 -23.87
CA ALA A 334 -61.63 -23.65 -25.27
C ALA A 334 -61.87 -25.09 -25.76
N LEU A 335 -61.20 -26.10 -25.20
CA LEU A 335 -61.46 -27.52 -25.47
C LEU A 335 -62.75 -27.98 -24.79
N ALA A 336 -63.01 -27.56 -23.55
CA ALA A 336 -64.27 -27.83 -22.85
C ALA A 336 -65.48 -27.25 -23.61
N ALA A 337 -65.39 -25.98 -24.04
CA ALA A 337 -66.44 -25.34 -24.84
C ALA A 337 -66.67 -26.04 -26.20
N LYS A 338 -65.62 -26.56 -26.84
CA LYS A 338 -65.73 -27.39 -28.05
C LYS A 338 -66.37 -28.75 -27.75
N GLN A 339 -66.05 -29.37 -26.62
CA GLN A 339 -66.64 -30.64 -26.21
C GLN A 339 -68.15 -30.49 -25.94
N GLU A 340 -68.57 -29.42 -25.24
CA GLU A 340 -69.99 -29.09 -25.10
C GLU A 340 -70.70 -28.92 -26.45
N LEU A 341 -70.07 -28.24 -27.41
CA LEU A 341 -70.65 -28.05 -28.75
C LEU A 341 -70.77 -29.39 -29.50
N ILE A 342 -69.76 -30.26 -29.40
CA ILE A 342 -69.79 -31.61 -29.97
C ILE A 342 -70.94 -32.41 -29.36
N ASP A 343 -71.16 -32.35 -28.04
CA ASP A 343 -72.21 -33.14 -27.39
C ASP A 343 -73.62 -32.58 -27.63
N LYS A 344 -73.77 -31.25 -27.80
CA LYS A 344 -74.99 -30.62 -28.32
C LYS A 344 -75.30 -31.12 -29.74
N LEU A 345 -74.31 -31.10 -30.64
CA LEU A 345 -74.46 -31.56 -32.02
C LEU A 345 -74.74 -33.07 -32.14
N LYS A 346 -74.18 -33.91 -31.25
CA LYS A 346 -74.57 -35.33 -31.13
C LYS A 346 -76.03 -35.48 -30.75
N GLY A 347 -76.48 -34.78 -29.71
CA GLY A 347 -77.88 -34.83 -29.27
C GLY A 347 -78.86 -34.35 -30.35
N ASP A 348 -78.50 -33.34 -31.14
CA ASP A 348 -79.28 -32.91 -32.31
C ASP A 348 -79.25 -33.95 -33.45
N ALA A 349 -78.10 -34.58 -33.72
CA ALA A 349 -78.02 -35.68 -34.68
C ALA A 349 -78.87 -36.90 -34.27
N GLU A 350 -78.95 -37.22 -32.98
CA GLU A 350 -79.82 -38.27 -32.44
C GLU A 350 -81.31 -37.91 -32.56
N ARG A 351 -81.69 -36.66 -32.27
CA ARG A 351 -83.06 -36.14 -32.51
C ARG A 351 -83.43 -36.22 -33.99
N HIS A 352 -82.55 -35.77 -34.87
CA HIS A 352 -82.75 -35.85 -36.32
C HIS A 352 -82.87 -37.30 -36.79
N ARG A 353 -82.03 -38.20 -36.27
CA ARG A 353 -82.12 -39.63 -36.56
C ARG A 353 -83.48 -40.22 -36.17
N ALA A 354 -83.97 -39.95 -34.96
CA ALA A 354 -85.29 -40.41 -34.52
C ALA A 354 -86.43 -39.89 -35.41
N THR A 355 -86.33 -38.64 -35.91
CA THR A 355 -87.27 -38.10 -36.91
C THR A 355 -87.13 -38.80 -38.27
N LEU A 356 -85.91 -39.06 -38.74
CA LEU A 356 -85.66 -39.78 -40.00
C LEU A 356 -86.17 -41.23 -39.97
N GLU A 357 -86.12 -41.88 -38.80
CA GLU A 357 -86.68 -43.23 -38.57
C GLU A 357 -88.22 -43.27 -38.73
N THR A 358 -88.91 -42.13 -38.78
CA THR A 358 -90.35 -42.09 -39.16
C THR A 358 -90.61 -42.14 -40.67
N ILE A 359 -89.64 -41.79 -41.52
CA ILE A 359 -89.82 -41.71 -42.98
C ILE A 359 -90.18 -43.08 -43.59
N PRO A 360 -89.52 -44.20 -43.24
CA PRO A 360 -89.93 -45.52 -43.73
C PRO A 360 -91.35 -45.92 -43.32
N VAL A 361 -91.83 -45.45 -42.16
CA VAL A 361 -93.19 -45.74 -41.67
C VAL A 361 -94.22 -44.95 -42.48
N LEU A 362 -93.98 -43.66 -42.70
CA LEU A 362 -94.84 -42.81 -43.55
C LEU A 362 -94.83 -43.26 -45.01
N GLN A 363 -93.70 -43.74 -45.52
CA GLN A 363 -93.59 -44.30 -46.87
C GLN A 363 -94.41 -45.60 -46.98
N ALA A 364 -94.24 -46.55 -46.05
CA ALA A 364 -95.04 -47.76 -46.01
C ALA A 364 -96.55 -47.49 -45.86
N GLN A 365 -96.93 -46.47 -45.07
CA GLN A 365 -98.32 -46.02 -44.96
C GLN A 365 -98.87 -45.48 -46.29
N ALA A 366 -98.08 -44.73 -47.05
CA ALA A 366 -98.47 -44.23 -48.37
C ALA A 366 -98.59 -45.39 -49.40
N ASP A 367 -97.68 -46.35 -49.37
CA ASP A 367 -97.74 -47.55 -50.22
C ASP A 367 -98.97 -48.43 -49.89
N ILE A 368 -99.33 -48.58 -48.61
CA ILE A 368 -100.56 -49.26 -48.17
C ILE A 368 -101.80 -48.52 -48.68
N TYR A 369 -101.94 -47.22 -48.42
CA TYR A 369 -103.10 -46.45 -48.89
C TYR A 369 -103.24 -46.44 -50.42
N LYS A 370 -102.12 -46.49 -51.15
CA LYS A 370 -102.13 -46.67 -52.60
C LYS A 370 -102.67 -48.05 -52.99
N ALA A 371 -102.20 -49.12 -52.35
CA ALA A 371 -102.68 -50.47 -52.61
C ALA A 371 -104.17 -50.64 -52.25
N ASP A 372 -104.62 -50.07 -51.13
CA ASP A 372 -106.03 -50.05 -50.72
C ASP A 372 -106.90 -49.29 -51.74
N PHE A 373 -106.43 -48.14 -52.23
CA PHE A 373 -107.11 -47.37 -53.27
C PHE A 373 -107.18 -48.12 -54.61
N GLU A 374 -106.10 -48.79 -55.02
CA GLU A 374 -106.06 -49.62 -56.24
C GLU A 374 -106.99 -50.85 -56.10
N ALA A 375 -107.07 -51.47 -54.92
CA ALA A 375 -107.98 -52.58 -54.62
C ALA A 375 -109.46 -52.15 -54.60
N GLU A 376 -109.80 -51.06 -53.90
CA GLU A 376 -111.15 -50.48 -53.87
C GLU A 376 -111.60 -50.03 -55.27
N ARG A 377 -110.67 -49.45 -56.06
CA ARG A 377 -110.92 -49.13 -57.47
C ARG A 377 -111.21 -50.39 -58.29
N ALA A 378 -110.39 -51.44 -58.18
CA ALA A 378 -110.59 -52.69 -58.91
C ALA A 378 -111.91 -53.37 -58.51
N ALA A 379 -112.28 -53.35 -57.23
CA ALA A 379 -113.55 -53.86 -56.74
C ALA A 379 -114.74 -53.06 -57.31
N ARG A 380 -114.65 -51.73 -57.38
CA ARG A 380 -115.66 -50.89 -58.04
C ARG A 380 -115.75 -51.17 -59.53
N GLU A 381 -114.63 -51.27 -60.26
CA GLU A 381 -114.62 -51.60 -61.69
C GLU A 381 -115.25 -52.99 -61.95
N GLN A 382 -115.01 -53.98 -61.10
CA GLN A 382 -115.69 -55.29 -61.14
C GLN A 382 -117.19 -55.18 -60.87
N LEU A 383 -117.62 -54.42 -59.85
CA LEU A 383 -119.04 -54.19 -59.55
C LEU A 383 -119.77 -53.42 -60.66
N HIS A 384 -119.09 -52.47 -61.31
CA HIS A 384 -119.61 -51.75 -62.47
C HIS A 384 -119.79 -52.69 -63.68
N ALA A 385 -118.80 -53.54 -63.97
CA ALA A 385 -118.90 -54.55 -65.04
C ALA A 385 -120.00 -55.58 -64.76
N GLN A 386 -120.14 -56.05 -63.51
CA GLN A 386 -121.25 -56.94 -63.11
C GLN A 386 -122.61 -56.27 -63.24
N ARG A 387 -122.73 -55.00 -62.82
CA ARG A 387 -123.94 -54.19 -62.97
C ARG A 387 -124.33 -54.04 -64.44
N GLU A 388 -123.36 -53.75 -65.31
CA GLU A 388 -123.59 -53.56 -66.75
C GLU A 388 -123.98 -54.88 -67.42
N ALA A 389 -123.31 -56.00 -67.13
CA ALA A 389 -123.72 -57.33 -67.61
C ALA A 389 -125.15 -57.71 -67.14
N LEU A 390 -125.53 -57.35 -65.91
CA LEU A 390 -126.90 -57.55 -65.41
C LEU A 390 -127.91 -56.60 -66.07
N GLN A 391 -127.53 -55.36 -66.39
CA GLN A 391 -128.37 -54.41 -67.13
C GLN A 391 -128.59 -54.87 -68.58
N GLU A 392 -127.56 -55.39 -69.24
CA GLU A 392 -127.64 -56.01 -70.56
C GLU A 392 -128.52 -57.27 -70.52
N ALA A 393 -128.33 -58.17 -69.54
CA ALA A 393 -129.18 -59.35 -69.37
C ALA A 393 -130.66 -58.98 -69.14
N LEU A 394 -130.93 -57.93 -68.35
CA LEU A 394 -132.28 -57.39 -68.18
C LEU A 394 -132.84 -56.75 -69.46
N ALA A 395 -132.02 -56.07 -70.26
CA ALA A 395 -132.43 -55.54 -71.55
C ALA A 395 -132.73 -56.65 -72.57
N GLN A 396 -131.91 -57.70 -72.63
CA GLN A 396 -132.14 -58.89 -73.44
C GLN A 396 -133.41 -59.63 -73.01
N LEU A 397 -133.65 -59.79 -71.70
CA LEU A 397 -134.86 -60.39 -71.17
C LEU A 397 -136.12 -59.55 -71.46
N ARG A 398 -136.02 -58.21 -71.40
CA ARG A 398 -137.10 -57.31 -71.85
C ARG A 398 -137.39 -57.48 -73.33
N LEU A 399 -136.38 -57.40 -74.21
CA LEU A 399 -136.53 -57.62 -75.64
C LEU A 399 -137.11 -59.01 -75.97
N ARG A 400 -136.74 -60.04 -75.20
CA ARG A 400 -137.36 -61.37 -75.28
C ARG A 400 -138.81 -61.35 -74.85
N LEU A 401 -139.17 -60.71 -73.74
CA LEU A 401 -140.57 -60.55 -73.32
C LEU A 401 -141.39 -59.69 -74.29
N ASP A 402 -140.78 -58.75 -75.01
CA ASP A 402 -141.42 -57.96 -76.07
C ASP A 402 -141.64 -58.78 -77.36
N THR A 403 -140.70 -59.67 -77.71
CA THR A 403 -140.87 -60.60 -78.85
C THR A 403 -141.82 -61.76 -78.52
N GLU A 404 -141.75 -62.33 -77.33
CA GLU A 404 -142.71 -63.31 -76.81
C GLU A 404 -144.09 -62.66 -76.56
N GLY A 405 -144.13 -61.38 -76.18
CA GLY A 405 -145.33 -60.56 -76.04
C GLY A 405 -145.99 -60.27 -77.38
N THR A 406 -145.25 -59.83 -78.38
CA THR A 406 -145.78 -59.65 -79.76
C THR A 406 -146.15 -60.99 -80.41
N ALA A 407 -145.49 -62.10 -80.08
CA ALA A 407 -145.93 -63.43 -80.46
C ALA A 407 -147.24 -63.85 -79.77
N ARG A 408 -147.41 -63.55 -78.46
CA ARG A 408 -148.67 -63.74 -77.73
C ARG A 408 -149.79 -62.88 -78.30
N VAL A 409 -149.54 -61.60 -78.61
CA VAL A 409 -150.52 -60.71 -79.28
C VAL A 409 -150.94 -61.29 -80.62
N ARG A 410 -150.01 -61.77 -81.46
CA ARG A 410 -150.36 -62.45 -82.73
C ARG A 410 -151.17 -63.75 -82.53
N LEU A 411 -150.90 -64.50 -81.46
CA LEU A 411 -151.68 -65.69 -81.10
C LEU A 411 -153.07 -65.32 -80.55
N GLU A 412 -153.21 -64.20 -79.87
CA GLU A 412 -154.51 -63.68 -79.41
C GLU A 412 -155.30 -63.00 -80.55
N GLU A 413 -154.65 -62.37 -81.54
CA GLU A 413 -155.28 -61.96 -82.81
C GLU A 413 -155.83 -63.16 -83.59
N MET A 414 -155.13 -64.30 -83.57
CA MET A 414 -155.62 -65.57 -84.13
C MET A 414 -156.78 -66.16 -83.29
N ARG A 415 -156.70 -66.10 -81.95
CA ARG A 415 -157.77 -66.60 -81.05
C ARG A 415 -159.04 -65.76 -81.13
N ASN A 416 -158.92 -64.44 -81.28
CA ASN A 416 -160.04 -63.48 -81.25
C ASN A 416 -160.90 -63.46 -82.52
N ARG A 417 -160.67 -64.35 -83.50
CA ARG A 417 -161.46 -64.41 -84.75
C ARG A 417 -162.61 -65.43 -84.74
N HIS A 418 -162.74 -66.27 -83.70
CA HIS A 418 -163.80 -67.31 -83.64
C HIS A 418 -164.46 -67.47 -82.25
N SER A 419 -164.68 -66.38 -81.51
CA SER A 419 -165.61 -66.36 -80.37
C SER A 419 -166.21 -64.97 -80.13
N GLU A 420 -167.47 -64.76 -80.53
CA GLU A 420 -168.19 -63.49 -80.31
C GLU A 420 -169.20 -63.60 -79.17
N LEU A 421 -169.05 -62.77 -78.12
CA LEU A 421 -170.15 -62.44 -77.19
C LEU A 421 -170.01 -61.00 -76.62
N ARG A 422 -170.64 -60.06 -77.34
CA ARG A 422 -171.38 -58.82 -76.91
C ARG A 422 -170.81 -57.85 -75.82
N PRO A 423 -171.21 -56.55 -75.87
CA PRO A 423 -170.23 -55.47 -75.80
C PRO A 423 -170.60 -54.33 -74.78
N PRO A 424 -170.49 -53.00 -75.01
CA PRO A 424 -169.74 -52.14 -74.08
C PRO A 424 -170.54 -51.00 -73.42
N VAL A 425 -169.98 -50.39 -72.37
CA VAL A 425 -170.39 -49.09 -71.80
C VAL A 425 -169.13 -48.30 -71.38
N ALA A 426 -169.22 -46.97 -71.26
CA ALA A 426 -168.06 -46.07 -71.12
C ALA A 426 -168.20 -45.04 -69.97
N SER A 427 -167.07 -44.34 -69.72
CA SER A 427 -166.97 -42.97 -69.17
C SER A 427 -166.89 -42.74 -67.65
N ALA A 428 -166.11 -41.70 -67.28
CA ALA A 428 -166.09 -40.83 -66.09
C ALA A 428 -166.28 -41.45 -64.68
N GLY A 429 -165.48 -41.17 -63.64
CA GLY A 429 -164.77 -39.93 -63.29
C GLY A 429 -165.08 -39.54 -61.82
N PHE A 430 -164.23 -38.69 -61.21
CA PHE A 430 -164.35 -38.07 -59.86
C PHE A 430 -164.22 -38.95 -58.59
N GLY A 431 -163.55 -38.38 -57.57
CA GLY A 431 -163.54 -38.88 -56.17
C GLY A 431 -162.20 -38.75 -55.44
N ALA A 432 -161.99 -37.67 -54.68
CA ALA A 432 -160.95 -37.55 -53.64
C ALA A 432 -161.61 -37.64 -52.24
N PRO A 433 -160.88 -37.90 -51.13
CA PRO A 433 -160.19 -36.78 -50.45
C PRO A 433 -158.93 -37.11 -49.59
N LEU A 434 -158.18 -36.05 -49.26
CA LEU A 434 -157.48 -35.75 -47.98
C LEU A 434 -156.78 -36.86 -47.15
N ARG A 435 -155.47 -36.69 -46.88
CA ARG A 435 -154.93 -36.27 -45.55
C ARG A 435 -153.44 -35.83 -45.66
N ALA A 436 -152.94 -35.04 -44.70
CA ALA A 436 -151.61 -34.42 -44.68
C ALA A 436 -150.79 -34.85 -43.41
N PRO A 437 -149.57 -34.32 -43.09
CA PRO A 437 -148.42 -35.15 -42.71
C PRO A 437 -147.93 -34.97 -41.25
N PRO A 438 -146.78 -35.59 -40.91
CA PRO A 438 -145.65 -34.92 -40.22
C PRO A 438 -144.39 -34.95 -41.12
N ALA A 439 -143.61 -33.88 -41.29
CA ALA A 439 -142.82 -33.09 -40.32
C ALA A 439 -141.41 -33.69 -40.09
N GLU A 440 -140.38 -32.92 -40.44
CA GLU A 440 -138.97 -33.30 -40.36
C GLU A 440 -138.41 -33.06 -38.94
N GLU A 441 -137.69 -34.03 -38.38
CA GLU A 441 -136.88 -33.82 -37.17
C GLU A 441 -135.54 -33.17 -37.56
N GLN A 442 -135.49 -31.83 -37.50
CA GLN A 442 -134.24 -31.09 -37.59
C GLN A 442 -133.41 -31.34 -36.31
N PRO A 443 -132.10 -31.65 -36.41
CA PRO A 443 -131.26 -31.91 -35.24
C PRO A 443 -131.08 -30.64 -34.40
N ASP A 444 -131.17 -30.80 -33.08
CA ASP A 444 -131.17 -29.69 -32.12
C ASP A 444 -129.74 -29.12 -31.94
N LEU A 445 -129.39 -28.10 -32.72
CA LEU A 445 -128.03 -27.52 -32.78
C LEU A 445 -127.71 -26.67 -31.54
N CYS A 446 -127.25 -27.33 -30.47
CA CYS A 446 -127.01 -26.75 -29.15
C CYS A 446 -125.52 -26.67 -28.79
N CYS A 447 -125.08 -25.56 -28.21
CA CYS A 447 -123.72 -25.43 -27.65
C CYS A 447 -123.58 -26.26 -26.35
N PRO A 448 -122.65 -27.22 -26.25
CA PRO A 448 -122.58 -28.14 -25.11
C PRO A 448 -122.12 -27.49 -23.79
N LYS A 449 -121.49 -26.30 -23.82
CA LYS A 449 -120.99 -25.60 -22.62
C LYS A 449 -122.06 -24.73 -21.94
N CYS A 450 -123.06 -24.24 -22.69
CA CYS A 450 -124.04 -23.25 -22.21
C CYS A 450 -125.50 -23.54 -22.62
N GLN A 451 -125.74 -24.57 -23.44
CA GLN A 451 -127.06 -24.99 -23.96
C GLN A 451 -127.78 -23.92 -24.83
N TYR A 452 -127.05 -22.94 -25.36
CA TYR A 452 -127.58 -22.03 -26.38
C TYR A 452 -127.98 -22.80 -27.65
N LYS A 453 -129.22 -22.61 -28.11
CA LYS A 453 -129.73 -23.16 -29.37
C LYS A 453 -129.44 -22.21 -30.53
N ALA A 454 -128.74 -22.70 -31.55
CA ALA A 454 -128.56 -22.01 -32.81
C ALA A 454 -129.58 -22.52 -33.86
N PRO A 455 -130.04 -21.68 -34.79
CA PRO A 455 -130.94 -22.11 -35.87
C PRO A 455 -130.22 -22.83 -37.02
N ASP A 456 -128.88 -22.75 -37.07
CA ASP A 456 -128.04 -23.30 -38.13
C ASP A 456 -126.62 -23.61 -37.62
N MET A 457 -125.84 -24.34 -38.42
CA MET A 457 -124.49 -24.80 -38.05
C MET A 457 -123.44 -23.68 -37.96
N ASP A 458 -123.51 -22.66 -38.82
CA ASP A 458 -122.51 -21.60 -38.85
C ASP A 458 -122.67 -20.69 -37.61
N THR A 459 -123.91 -20.36 -37.26
CA THR A 459 -124.24 -19.67 -36.00
C THR A 459 -123.79 -20.47 -34.77
N LEU A 460 -123.94 -21.81 -34.77
CA LEU A 460 -123.43 -22.66 -33.70
C LEU A 460 -121.89 -22.60 -33.64
N GLN A 461 -121.22 -22.71 -34.77
CA GLN A 461 -119.76 -22.82 -34.84
C GLN A 461 -119.05 -21.51 -34.42
N ILE A 462 -119.60 -20.35 -34.80
CA ILE A 462 -119.17 -19.03 -34.31
C ILE A 462 -119.36 -18.95 -32.80
N HIS A 463 -120.55 -19.31 -32.30
CA HIS A 463 -120.84 -19.26 -30.86
C HIS A 463 -119.90 -20.17 -30.05
N VAL A 464 -119.63 -21.38 -30.51
CA VAL A 464 -118.73 -22.34 -29.83
C VAL A 464 -117.28 -21.83 -29.79
N MET A 465 -116.80 -21.13 -30.82
CA MET A 465 -115.44 -20.56 -30.85
C MET A 465 -115.20 -19.48 -29.79
N ASP A 466 -116.21 -18.68 -29.45
CA ASP A 466 -116.11 -17.69 -28.36
C ASP A 466 -116.52 -18.28 -27.01
N CYS A 467 -117.48 -19.22 -26.97
CA CYS A 467 -117.94 -19.85 -25.75
C CYS A 467 -116.91 -20.81 -25.15
N ILE A 468 -116.02 -21.44 -25.94
CA ILE A 468 -115.01 -22.39 -25.40
C ILE A 468 -113.93 -21.72 -24.55
N LYS A 469 -113.69 -20.40 -24.73
CA LYS A 469 -112.77 -19.58 -23.91
C LYS A 469 -113.21 -19.49 -22.43
#